data_AF-A0A953E446-F1
#
_entry.id   AF-A0A953E446-F1
#
_cell.length_a   1.000
_cell.length_b   1.000
_cell.length_c   1.000
_cell.angle_alpha   90.00
_cell.angle_beta   90.00
_cell.angle_gamma   90.00
#
_symmetry.space_group_name_H-M   'P 1'
#
loop_
_entity.id
_entity.type
_entity.pdbx_description
1 polymer ?
#
loop_
_entity_poly.entity_id
_entity_poly.type
_entity_poly.pdbx_seq_one_letter_code
_entity_poly.pdbx_strand_id
1 'polypeptide(L)'
;MINEISVKGLVLHCLADSDMKVRRWAFNSLAQLGGERDIPLMVGPWQGSRDAPEVFEAGLTALACILPRERLTPLLDREGVGLGPATLLALGQQTDAYASELAALRLDPSKADDGELRSAALLIGLRRAPDTLFSGRYPVADVIGDLNTHHDPVVAQYSFWATVEHPDLGLANTRVRPEDFQRLPPNVQGWAYRLLTKSGGEAIRYHDTIVAASESEHAVVREGLAAGLREIFYDGLDTVVLDWLVDERDPFVRDRLLEHMAAHVGKSVGYREEVLTAYRGSAPRSFLRTRLEAANRDSELALELRRIELQTAEPDLFASIAGTVMNNTMNFNAPVNAGGISNSGTGNSGNVQIVVAAAAQEEAVRLLGALLQKIEAGTGSSELAAGRDVVRAAMEKPTKGAVERVVGWLKALSEGGQAAAELGTLGVQAYEKLVDLASNLPSSI
;
A
#
# COMPACT_ATOMS: atom_id res chain seq x y z
N MET A 1 3.15 -25.13 -21.09
CA MET A 1 2.06 -24.41 -20.40
C MET A 1 2.51 -24.22 -18.97
N ILE A 2 3.16 -23.10 -18.68
CA ILE A 2 3.53 -22.72 -17.31
C ILE A 2 2.24 -22.18 -16.69
N ASN A 3 1.82 -22.76 -15.56
CA ASN A 3 0.65 -22.33 -14.81
C ASN A 3 0.88 -20.87 -14.36
N GLU A 4 0.18 -19.92 -14.98
CA GLU A 4 -0.07 -18.64 -14.33
C GLU A 4 -0.79 -18.92 -13.01
N ILE A 5 -0.07 -18.78 -11.89
CA ILE A 5 -0.73 -18.72 -10.59
C ILE A 5 -1.54 -17.43 -10.63
N SER A 6 -2.86 -17.56 -10.77
CA SER A 6 -3.80 -16.46 -10.61
C SER A 6 -3.46 -15.70 -9.31
N VAL A 7 -3.49 -14.37 -9.34
CA VAL A 7 -3.30 -13.50 -8.16
C VAL A 7 -4.12 -14.00 -6.96
N LYS A 8 -5.34 -14.50 -7.20
CA LYS A 8 -6.20 -15.08 -6.16
C LYS A 8 -5.60 -16.33 -5.50
N GLY A 9 -4.94 -17.18 -6.28
CA GLY A 9 -4.23 -18.36 -5.77
C GLY A 9 -3.07 -17.99 -4.86
N LEU A 10 -2.32 -16.93 -5.18
CA LEU A 10 -1.26 -16.41 -4.30
C LEU A 10 -1.85 -15.87 -2.98
N VAL A 11 -2.93 -15.09 -3.07
CA VAL A 11 -3.62 -14.55 -1.87
C VAL A 11 -4.13 -15.67 -0.97
N LEU A 12 -4.70 -16.74 -1.54
CA LEU A 12 -5.14 -17.91 -0.77
C LEU A 12 -3.96 -18.61 -0.07
N HIS A 13 -2.79 -18.68 -0.70
CA HIS A 13 -1.59 -19.25 -0.09
C HIS A 13 -1.12 -18.43 1.13
N CYS A 14 -1.21 -17.10 1.05
CA CYS A 14 -0.84 -16.19 2.14
C CYS A 14 -1.69 -16.34 3.42
N LEU A 15 -2.84 -17.04 3.37
CA LEU A 15 -3.61 -17.36 4.57
C LEU A 15 -2.86 -18.29 5.55
N ALA A 16 -1.87 -19.04 5.05
CA ALA A 16 -1.04 -19.93 5.86
C ALA A 16 0.30 -19.31 6.29
N ASP A 17 0.54 -18.03 5.99
CA ASP A 17 1.77 -17.34 6.34
C ASP A 17 1.96 -17.27 7.86
N SER A 18 3.20 -17.26 8.35
CA SER A 18 3.49 -17.14 9.78
C SER A 18 3.24 -15.72 10.29
N ASP A 19 3.34 -14.71 9.43
CA ASP A 19 3.07 -13.31 9.77
C ASP A 19 1.57 -13.03 9.83
N MET A 20 1.10 -12.59 11.01
CA MET A 20 -0.29 -12.19 11.26
C MET A 20 -0.77 -11.09 10.31
N LYS A 21 0.09 -10.12 9.98
CA LYS A 21 -0.27 -9.02 9.08
C LYS A 21 -0.51 -9.54 7.67
N VAL A 22 0.33 -10.47 7.20
CA VAL A 22 0.16 -11.11 5.88
C VAL A 22 -1.17 -11.86 5.83
N ARG A 23 -1.49 -12.67 6.85
CA ARG A 23 -2.78 -13.37 6.92
C ARG A 23 -3.97 -12.41 6.95
N ARG A 24 -3.90 -11.35 7.77
CA ARG A 24 -4.94 -10.31 7.85
C ARG A 24 -5.20 -9.67 6.47
N TRP A 25 -4.13 -9.29 5.77
CA TRP A 25 -4.21 -8.68 4.45
C TRP A 25 -4.67 -9.65 3.36
N ALA A 26 -4.32 -10.93 3.48
CA ALA A 26 -4.84 -11.96 2.60
C ALA A 26 -6.36 -12.08 2.73
N PHE A 27 -6.91 -12.12 3.96
CA PHE A 27 -8.36 -12.10 4.17
C PHE A 27 -9.02 -10.84 3.61
N ASN A 28 -8.47 -9.66 3.89
CA ASN A 28 -8.98 -8.40 3.33
C ASN A 28 -8.98 -8.39 1.79
N SER A 29 -7.98 -9.00 1.17
CA SER A 29 -7.91 -9.13 -0.29
C SER A 29 -8.96 -10.12 -0.81
N LEU A 30 -9.21 -11.22 -0.09
CA LEU A 30 -10.25 -12.20 -0.44
C LEU A 30 -11.67 -11.66 -0.26
N ALA A 31 -11.88 -10.68 0.62
CA ALA A 31 -13.16 -9.98 0.71
C ALA A 31 -13.53 -9.29 -0.62
N GLN A 32 -12.54 -8.91 -1.45
CA GLN A 32 -12.74 -8.28 -2.76
C GLN A 32 -12.65 -9.27 -3.93
N LEU A 33 -11.71 -10.22 -3.85
CA LEU A 33 -11.33 -11.10 -4.96
C LEU A 33 -11.93 -12.50 -4.84
N GLY A 34 -12.31 -12.89 -3.63
CA GLY A 34 -12.78 -14.22 -3.30
C GLY A 34 -14.20 -14.48 -3.79
N GLY A 35 -14.54 -15.76 -3.91
CA GLY A 35 -15.90 -16.20 -4.18
C GLY A 35 -16.25 -17.43 -3.36
N GLU A 36 -17.50 -17.89 -3.47
CA GLU A 36 -18.02 -18.98 -2.63
C GLU A 36 -17.20 -20.28 -2.70
N ARG A 37 -16.53 -20.53 -3.84
CA ARG A 37 -15.66 -21.70 -4.04
C ARG A 37 -14.40 -21.69 -3.17
N ASP A 38 -14.00 -20.51 -2.70
CA ASP A 38 -12.79 -20.31 -1.92
C ASP A 38 -13.06 -20.49 -0.41
N ILE A 39 -14.33 -20.47 0.03
CA ILE A 39 -14.74 -20.58 1.43
C ILE A 39 -14.13 -21.80 2.16
N PRO A 40 -14.13 -23.02 1.60
CA PRO A 40 -13.52 -24.17 2.27
C PRO A 40 -12.03 -23.97 2.58
N LEU A 41 -11.32 -23.18 1.78
CA LEU A 41 -9.91 -22.85 1.98
C LEU A 41 -9.70 -21.72 3.00
N MET A 42 -10.72 -20.89 3.24
CA MET A 42 -10.68 -19.76 4.17
C MET A 42 -11.04 -20.16 5.61
N VAL A 43 -11.96 -21.12 5.78
CA VAL A 43 -12.50 -21.49 7.11
C VAL A 43 -11.41 -21.99 8.06
N GLY A 44 -10.53 -22.89 7.61
CA GLY A 44 -9.45 -23.43 8.45
C GLY A 44 -8.51 -22.34 8.99
N PRO A 45 -7.89 -21.52 8.11
CA PRO A 45 -7.04 -20.41 8.54
C PRO A 45 -7.76 -19.37 9.41
N TRP A 46 -9.05 -19.11 9.14
CA TRP A 46 -9.85 -18.19 9.94
C TRP A 46 -10.04 -18.71 11.36
N GLN A 47 -10.40 -19.98 11.50
CA GLN A 47 -10.53 -20.64 12.81
C GLN A 47 -9.22 -20.70 13.60
N GLY A 48 -8.12 -21.00 12.91
CA GLY A 48 -6.79 -21.02 13.51
C GLY A 48 -6.34 -19.65 14.02
N SER A 49 -7.07 -18.58 13.68
CA SER A 49 -6.75 -17.21 14.05
C SER A 49 -7.54 -16.68 15.25
N ARG A 50 -8.25 -17.52 16.03
CA ARG A 50 -9.03 -17.07 17.20
C ARG A 50 -8.21 -16.31 18.25
N ASP A 51 -6.95 -16.68 18.44
CA ASP A 51 -6.04 -16.00 19.37
C ASP A 51 -5.42 -14.73 18.77
N ALA A 52 -5.77 -14.40 17.52
CA ALA A 52 -5.32 -13.25 16.76
C ALA A 52 -6.53 -12.41 16.32
N PRO A 53 -7.12 -11.59 17.21
CA PRO A 53 -8.39 -10.91 16.97
C PRO A 53 -8.46 -10.17 15.63
N GLU A 54 -7.39 -9.47 15.23
CA GLU A 54 -7.38 -8.74 13.95
C GLU A 54 -7.48 -9.64 12.71
N VAL A 55 -6.84 -10.81 12.76
CA VAL A 55 -6.87 -11.78 11.66
C VAL A 55 -8.22 -12.48 11.65
N PHE A 56 -8.75 -12.81 12.82
CA PHE A 56 -10.08 -13.39 12.98
C PHE A 56 -11.18 -12.46 12.45
N GLU A 57 -11.15 -11.18 12.84
CA GLU A 57 -12.08 -10.15 12.35
C GLU A 57 -11.96 -9.99 10.83
N ALA A 58 -10.75 -9.88 10.28
CA ALA A 58 -10.55 -9.79 8.83
C ALA A 58 -11.14 -11.00 8.09
N GLY A 59 -10.93 -12.21 8.62
CA GLY A 59 -11.51 -13.43 8.06
C GLY A 59 -13.03 -13.44 8.12
N LEU A 60 -13.62 -13.04 9.26
CA LEU A 60 -15.07 -12.92 9.42
C LEU A 60 -15.67 -11.92 8.43
N THR A 61 -15.02 -10.76 8.29
CA THR A 61 -15.37 -9.72 7.33
C THR A 61 -15.33 -10.24 5.89
N ALA A 62 -14.29 -11.00 5.53
CA ALA A 62 -14.17 -11.60 4.20
C ALA A 62 -15.26 -12.65 3.93
N LEU A 63 -15.58 -13.50 4.91
CA LEU A 63 -16.67 -14.46 4.82
C LEU A 63 -18.02 -13.75 4.65
N ALA A 64 -18.23 -12.62 5.32
CA ALA A 64 -19.45 -11.82 5.23
C ALA A 64 -19.62 -11.08 3.89
N CYS A 65 -18.53 -10.74 3.21
CA CYS A 65 -18.58 -10.23 1.84
C CYS A 65 -19.00 -11.30 0.83
N ILE A 66 -18.60 -12.55 1.06
CA ILE A 66 -18.79 -13.65 0.10
C ILE A 66 -20.11 -14.39 0.33
N LEU A 67 -20.51 -14.59 1.59
CA LEU A 67 -21.68 -15.40 1.95
C LEU A 67 -22.86 -14.54 2.37
N PRO A 68 -24.08 -14.83 1.88
CA PRO A 68 -25.28 -14.20 2.40
C PRO A 68 -25.60 -14.71 3.82
N ARG A 69 -26.42 -13.95 4.57
CA ARG A 69 -26.75 -14.20 5.98
C ARG A 69 -27.21 -15.64 6.25
N GLU A 70 -28.03 -16.18 5.36
CA GLU A 70 -28.65 -17.50 5.48
C GLU A 70 -27.61 -18.63 5.43
N ARG A 71 -26.44 -18.36 4.86
CA ARG A 71 -25.31 -19.30 4.77
C ARG A 71 -24.20 -18.98 5.75
N LEU A 72 -24.00 -17.70 6.05
CA LEU A 72 -23.01 -17.27 7.03
C LEU A 72 -23.43 -17.67 8.45
N THR A 73 -24.69 -17.45 8.83
CA THR A 73 -25.16 -17.75 10.21
C THR A 73 -24.97 -19.23 10.57
N PRO A 74 -25.40 -20.21 9.75
CA PRO A 74 -25.14 -21.62 10.04
C PRO A 74 -23.65 -21.97 10.05
N LEU A 75 -22.82 -21.27 9.26
CA LEU A 75 -21.36 -21.43 9.31
C LEU A 75 -20.83 -20.96 10.66
N LEU A 76 -21.20 -19.76 11.12
CA LEU A 76 -20.79 -19.23 12.42
C LEU A 76 -21.22 -20.16 13.56
N ASP A 77 -22.46 -20.64 13.54
CA ASP A 77 -22.98 -21.58 14.54
C ASP A 77 -22.20 -22.89 14.55
N ARG A 78 -21.94 -23.47 13.36
CA ARG A 78 -21.18 -24.71 13.23
C ARG A 78 -19.76 -24.57 13.79
N GLU A 79 -19.14 -23.42 13.55
CA GLU A 79 -17.82 -23.14 14.08
C GLU A 79 -17.84 -22.59 15.52
N GLY A 80 -19.00 -22.48 16.18
CA GLY A 80 -19.10 -22.01 17.56
C GLY A 80 -18.71 -20.54 17.73
N VAL A 81 -19.02 -19.69 16.75
CA VAL A 81 -18.82 -18.23 16.81
C VAL A 81 -20.17 -17.58 17.09
N GLY A 82 -20.39 -17.17 18.34
CA GLY A 82 -21.62 -16.46 18.72
C GLY A 82 -21.66 -15.02 18.21
N LEU A 83 -22.86 -14.45 18.08
CA LEU A 83 -23.08 -13.06 17.70
C LEU A 83 -22.83 -12.10 18.90
N GLY A 84 -21.63 -12.14 19.47
CA GLY A 84 -21.18 -11.21 20.50
C GLY A 84 -20.77 -9.84 19.91
N PRO A 85 -20.39 -8.85 20.76
CA PRO A 85 -20.06 -7.51 20.30
C PRO A 85 -18.95 -7.49 19.25
N ALA A 86 -17.80 -8.11 19.50
CA ALA A 86 -16.69 -8.17 18.52
C ALA A 86 -17.12 -8.76 17.16
N THR A 87 -17.89 -9.85 17.17
CA THR A 87 -18.42 -10.49 15.95
C THR A 87 -19.38 -9.56 15.21
N LEU A 88 -20.34 -8.93 15.91
CA LEU A 88 -21.29 -8.01 15.31
C LEU A 88 -20.61 -6.76 14.75
N LEU A 89 -19.62 -6.22 15.47
CA LEU A 89 -18.85 -5.07 15.02
C LEU A 89 -18.08 -5.39 13.74
N ALA A 90 -17.43 -6.56 13.66
CA ALA A 90 -16.71 -7.02 12.47
C ALA A 90 -17.65 -7.23 11.27
N LEU A 91 -18.77 -7.96 11.47
CA LEU A 91 -19.77 -8.18 10.43
C LEU A 91 -20.34 -6.85 9.90
N GLY A 92 -20.59 -5.91 10.80
CA GLY A 92 -21.07 -4.56 10.50
C GLY A 92 -20.12 -3.72 9.65
N GLN A 93 -18.87 -4.16 9.41
CA GLN A 93 -17.92 -3.41 8.56
C GLN A 93 -18.25 -3.55 7.07
N GLN A 94 -18.86 -4.66 6.64
CA GLN A 94 -19.08 -4.94 5.21
C GLN A 94 -20.52 -5.33 4.84
N THR A 95 -21.31 -5.86 5.78
CA THR A 95 -22.70 -6.25 5.50
C THR A 95 -23.68 -5.56 6.43
N ASP A 96 -24.89 -5.29 5.93
CA ASP A 96 -26.03 -4.82 6.73
C ASP A 96 -26.94 -5.98 7.16
N ALA A 97 -26.55 -7.22 6.82
CA ALA A 97 -27.28 -8.44 7.16
C ALA A 97 -27.58 -8.56 8.67
N TYR A 98 -26.73 -8.01 9.52
CA TYR A 98 -26.85 -8.06 10.99
C TYR A 98 -27.15 -6.69 11.60
N ALA A 99 -27.69 -5.75 10.82
CA ALA A 99 -27.96 -4.38 11.28
C ALA A 99 -28.91 -4.33 12.48
N SER A 100 -29.90 -5.23 12.57
CA SER A 100 -30.81 -5.32 13.72
C SER A 100 -30.09 -5.70 15.02
N GLU A 101 -29.19 -6.67 14.96
CA GLU A 101 -28.40 -7.15 16.09
C GLU A 101 -27.36 -6.10 16.50
N LEU A 102 -26.71 -5.47 15.52
CA LEU A 102 -25.79 -4.36 15.76
C LEU A 102 -26.52 -3.16 16.38
N ALA A 103 -27.74 -2.85 15.94
CA ALA A 103 -28.57 -1.79 16.54
C ALA A 103 -29.09 -2.14 17.94
N ALA A 104 -29.13 -3.42 18.32
CA ALA A 104 -29.44 -3.84 19.67
C ALA A 104 -28.22 -3.80 20.62
N LEU A 105 -27.00 -3.81 20.07
CA LEU A 105 -25.77 -3.70 20.83
C LEU A 105 -25.70 -2.36 21.58
N ARG A 106 -25.32 -2.40 22.85
CA ARG A 106 -25.08 -1.22 23.69
C ARG A 106 -23.67 -1.35 24.28
N LEU A 107 -22.68 -0.88 23.53
CA LEU A 107 -21.29 -0.92 23.95
C LEU A 107 -21.08 0.09 25.10
N ASP A 108 -20.51 -0.38 26.21
CA ASP A 108 -20.12 0.44 27.36
C ASP A 108 -18.64 0.78 27.20
N PRO A 109 -18.27 2.03 26.85
CA PRO A 109 -16.87 2.38 26.57
C PRO A 109 -15.93 2.14 27.75
N SER A 110 -16.46 2.09 28.98
CA SER A 110 -15.67 1.84 30.19
C SER A 110 -15.35 0.36 30.45
N LYS A 111 -15.98 -0.55 29.71
CA LYS A 111 -15.84 -2.01 29.88
C LYS A 111 -15.45 -2.74 28.60
N ALA A 112 -15.68 -2.12 27.45
CA ALA A 112 -15.30 -2.67 26.16
C ALA A 112 -13.79 -2.88 26.11
N ASP A 113 -13.36 -3.94 25.44
CA ASP A 113 -11.93 -4.15 25.20
C ASP A 113 -11.40 -3.27 24.06
N ASP A 114 -10.08 -3.21 23.92
CA ASP A 114 -9.42 -2.36 22.92
C ASP A 114 -9.82 -2.75 21.49
N GLY A 115 -10.08 -4.04 21.24
CA GLY A 115 -10.52 -4.54 19.93
C GLY A 115 -11.94 -4.07 19.59
N GLU A 116 -12.86 -4.14 20.55
CA GLU A 116 -14.23 -3.64 20.43
C GLU A 116 -14.25 -2.13 20.22
N LEU A 117 -13.47 -1.36 20.99
CA LEU A 117 -13.39 0.10 20.85
C LEU A 117 -12.80 0.51 19.49
N ARG A 118 -11.74 -0.18 19.04
CA ARG A 118 -11.19 0.01 17.70
C ARG A 118 -12.21 -0.28 16.61
N SER A 119 -12.88 -1.42 16.69
CA SER A 119 -13.89 -1.83 15.70
C SER A 119 -15.10 -0.90 15.71
N ALA A 120 -15.49 -0.37 16.87
CA ALA A 120 -16.51 0.68 16.96
C ALA A 120 -16.08 1.97 16.28
N ALA A 121 -14.85 2.47 16.53
CA ALA A 121 -14.30 3.64 15.85
C ALA A 121 -14.25 3.44 14.33
N LEU A 122 -13.87 2.25 13.87
CA LEU A 122 -13.91 1.87 12.45
C LEU A 122 -15.35 1.98 11.89
N LEU A 123 -16.35 1.37 12.53
CA LEU A 123 -17.74 1.48 12.06
C LEU A 123 -18.26 2.92 12.01
N ILE A 124 -17.85 3.75 12.96
CA ILE A 124 -18.22 5.16 13.00
C ILE A 124 -17.64 5.87 11.77
N GLY A 125 -16.33 5.79 11.52
CA GLY A 125 -15.75 6.41 10.32
C GLY A 125 -16.34 5.88 9.01
N LEU A 126 -16.76 4.61 8.97
CA LEU A 126 -17.46 4.02 7.82
C LEU A 126 -18.92 4.49 7.67
N ARG A 127 -19.48 5.20 8.65
CA ARG A 127 -20.91 5.54 8.75
C ARG A 127 -21.82 4.30 8.75
N ARG A 128 -21.33 3.21 9.36
CA ARG A 128 -22.08 1.95 9.52
C ARG A 128 -22.43 1.67 10.98
N ALA A 129 -21.90 2.46 11.91
CA ALA A 129 -22.31 2.41 13.31
C ALA A 129 -23.75 2.93 13.45
N PRO A 130 -24.65 2.19 14.13
CA PRO A 130 -25.95 2.73 14.49
C PRO A 130 -25.79 3.85 15.54
N ASP A 131 -26.68 4.83 15.53
CA ASP A 131 -26.70 5.91 16.54
C ASP A 131 -26.83 5.37 17.98
N THR A 132 -27.37 4.16 18.11
CA THR A 132 -27.56 3.46 19.37
C THR A 132 -26.40 2.56 19.76
N LEU A 133 -25.27 2.57 19.02
CA LEU A 133 -24.12 1.71 19.27
C LEU A 133 -23.60 1.89 20.70
N PHE A 134 -23.47 3.15 21.11
CA PHE A 134 -23.24 3.50 22.50
C PHE A 134 -24.57 3.81 23.19
N SER A 135 -24.60 3.73 24.52
CA SER A 135 -25.79 4.17 25.25
C SER A 135 -26.10 5.64 24.93
N GLY A 136 -27.37 6.03 24.84
CA GLY A 136 -27.76 7.42 24.55
C GLY A 136 -27.28 8.48 25.56
N ARG A 137 -26.57 8.07 26.61
CA ARG A 137 -25.82 8.95 27.52
C ARG A 137 -24.50 9.43 26.93
N TYR A 138 -24.00 8.78 25.90
CA TYR A 138 -22.70 9.06 25.27
C TYR A 138 -22.92 9.30 23.77
N PRO A 139 -23.08 10.57 23.35
CA PRO A 139 -23.08 10.91 21.93
C PRO A 139 -21.83 10.36 21.25
N VAL A 140 -21.97 9.84 20.02
CA VAL A 140 -20.85 9.27 19.25
C VAL A 140 -19.66 10.23 19.17
N ALA A 141 -19.93 11.53 18.97
CA ALA A 141 -18.91 12.56 18.93
C ALA A 141 -18.11 12.69 20.24
N ASP A 142 -18.76 12.57 21.39
CA ASP A 142 -18.08 12.64 22.70
C ASP A 142 -17.22 11.39 22.93
N VAL A 143 -17.74 10.20 22.59
CA VAL A 143 -16.98 8.95 22.73
C VAL A 143 -15.75 8.97 21.83
N ILE A 144 -15.89 9.35 20.56
CA ILE A 144 -14.75 9.45 19.64
C ILE A 144 -13.71 10.43 20.15
N GLY A 145 -14.14 11.58 20.67
CA GLY A 145 -13.23 12.56 21.26
C GLY A 145 -12.43 11.98 22.42
N ASP A 146 -13.10 11.27 23.34
CA ASP A 146 -12.44 10.65 24.50
C ASP A 146 -11.45 9.57 24.06
N LEU A 147 -11.81 8.77 23.04
CA LEU A 147 -10.93 7.74 22.47
C LEU A 147 -9.67 8.32 21.79
N ASN A 148 -9.66 9.60 21.39
CA ASN A 148 -8.43 10.23 20.87
C ASN A 148 -7.29 10.29 21.91
N THR A 149 -7.63 10.17 23.20
CA THR A 149 -6.69 10.15 24.32
C THR A 149 -6.52 8.77 24.94
N HIS A 150 -7.03 7.73 24.27
CA HIS A 150 -6.96 6.36 24.77
C HIS A 150 -5.52 5.89 24.96
N HIS A 151 -5.30 5.08 26.00
CA HIS A 151 -3.97 4.59 26.35
C HIS A 151 -3.39 3.64 25.29
N ASP A 152 -4.25 2.84 24.64
CA ASP A 152 -3.88 2.05 23.48
C ASP A 152 -3.74 2.95 22.23
N PRO A 153 -2.56 3.00 21.59
CA PRO A 153 -2.29 3.88 20.45
C PRO A 153 -3.02 3.47 19.17
N VAL A 154 -3.45 2.21 19.05
CA VAL A 154 -4.25 1.73 17.91
C VAL A 154 -5.69 2.23 18.06
N VAL A 155 -6.28 2.14 19.24
CA VAL A 155 -7.61 2.72 19.53
C VAL A 155 -7.58 4.23 19.26
N ALA A 156 -6.57 4.94 19.77
CA ALA A 156 -6.39 6.38 19.52
C ALA A 156 -6.26 6.67 18.02
N GLN A 157 -5.45 5.91 17.28
CA GLN A 157 -5.31 6.05 15.84
C GLN A 157 -6.64 5.89 15.09
N TYR A 158 -7.42 4.85 15.39
CA TYR A 158 -8.71 4.60 14.74
C TYR A 158 -9.76 5.64 15.10
N SER A 159 -9.70 6.22 16.30
CA SER A 159 -10.59 7.32 16.67
C SER A 159 -10.28 8.61 15.88
N PHE A 160 -9.00 8.95 15.65
CA PHE A 160 -8.63 10.06 14.77
C PHE A 160 -9.00 9.76 13.32
N TRP A 161 -8.77 8.54 12.84
CA TRP A 161 -9.22 8.09 11.52
C TRP A 161 -10.74 8.29 11.36
N ALA A 162 -11.54 7.88 12.35
CA ALA A 162 -12.98 8.06 12.34
C ALA A 162 -13.38 9.53 12.26
N THR A 163 -12.70 10.40 13.00
CA THR A 163 -12.90 11.86 12.92
C THR A 163 -12.56 12.43 11.54
N VAL A 164 -11.49 11.94 10.90
CA VAL A 164 -11.10 12.35 9.55
C VAL A 164 -12.14 11.92 8.52
N GLU A 165 -12.57 10.65 8.55
CA GLU A 165 -13.45 10.07 7.53
C GLU A 165 -14.94 10.43 7.70
N HIS A 166 -15.42 10.60 8.93
CA HIS A 166 -16.83 10.89 9.17
C HIS A 166 -17.15 12.35 8.81
N PRO A 167 -18.12 12.65 7.94
CA PRO A 167 -18.38 14.01 7.44
C PRO A 167 -18.78 15.00 8.54
N ASP A 168 -19.52 14.54 9.55
CA ASP A 168 -20.00 15.40 10.65
C ASP A 168 -19.02 15.52 11.82
N LEU A 169 -17.88 14.84 11.76
CA LEU A 169 -16.83 14.97 12.76
C LEU A 169 -15.72 15.88 12.24
N GLY A 170 -15.03 16.59 13.12
CA GLY A 170 -13.93 17.47 12.77
C GLY A 170 -13.05 17.77 13.97
N LEU A 171 -12.18 18.77 13.85
CA LEU A 171 -11.27 19.16 14.92
C LEU A 171 -12.01 19.56 16.22
N ALA A 172 -13.24 20.07 16.11
CA ALA A 172 -14.07 20.40 17.28
C ALA A 172 -14.49 19.17 18.12
N ASN A 173 -14.40 17.97 17.55
CA ASN A 173 -14.77 16.72 18.22
C ASN A 173 -13.58 16.02 18.87
N THR A 174 -12.36 16.58 18.77
CA THR A 174 -11.17 15.97 19.39
C THR A 174 -10.93 16.53 20.80
N ARG A 175 -10.41 15.69 21.69
CA ARG A 175 -9.95 16.13 23.04
C ARG A 175 -8.49 16.58 23.07
N VAL A 176 -7.75 16.32 21.99
CA VAL A 176 -6.36 16.75 21.81
C VAL A 176 -6.35 18.00 20.94
N ARG A 177 -5.64 19.04 21.40
CA ARG A 177 -5.47 20.29 20.64
C ARG A 177 -4.31 20.16 19.63
N PRO A 178 -4.34 20.88 18.50
CA PRO A 178 -3.28 20.80 17.48
C PRO A 178 -1.86 21.03 18.00
N GLU A 179 -1.70 21.91 19.00
CA GLU A 179 -0.39 22.23 19.59
C GLU A 179 0.22 21.03 20.35
N ASP A 180 -0.63 20.08 20.74
CA ASP A 180 -0.26 18.88 21.47
C ASP A 180 -0.10 17.66 20.54
N PHE A 181 -0.34 17.76 19.23
CA PHE A 181 -0.24 16.63 18.29
C PHE A 181 1.15 16.00 18.26
N GLN A 182 2.21 16.81 18.31
CA GLN A 182 3.61 16.32 18.38
C GLN A 182 3.90 15.38 19.57
N ARG A 183 3.05 15.38 20.61
CA ARG A 183 3.18 14.52 21.80
C ARG A 183 2.50 13.16 21.64
N LEU A 184 1.67 13.00 20.60
CA LEU A 184 0.99 11.74 20.32
C LEU A 184 1.99 10.71 19.78
N PRO A 185 1.69 9.40 19.86
CA PRO A 185 2.47 8.37 19.19
C PRO A 185 2.54 8.62 17.66
N PRO A 186 3.65 8.30 16.96
CA PRO A 186 3.81 8.63 15.53
C PRO A 186 2.71 8.10 14.61
N ASN A 187 2.16 6.91 14.89
CA ASN A 187 1.05 6.32 14.13
C ASN A 187 -0.26 7.09 14.32
N VAL A 188 -0.44 7.78 15.45
CA VAL A 188 -1.60 8.64 15.74
C VAL A 188 -1.39 10.04 15.15
N GLN A 189 -0.16 10.57 15.24
CA GLN A 189 0.21 11.88 14.70
C GLN A 189 -0.17 12.05 13.23
N GLY A 190 0.11 11.05 12.38
CA GLY A 190 -0.21 11.12 10.96
C GLY A 190 -1.71 11.38 10.71
N TRP A 191 -2.59 10.75 11.48
CA TRP A 191 -4.04 10.98 11.39
C TRP A 191 -4.48 12.30 12.03
N ALA A 192 -3.84 12.69 13.13
CA ALA A 192 -4.10 13.98 13.77
C ALA A 192 -3.76 15.15 12.82
N TYR A 193 -2.61 15.14 12.15
CA TYR A 193 -2.28 16.17 11.17
C TYR A 193 -3.16 16.10 9.92
N ARG A 194 -3.56 14.91 9.48
CA ARG A 194 -4.53 14.76 8.39
C ARG A 194 -5.88 15.41 8.72
N LEU A 195 -6.28 15.44 9.99
CA LEU A 195 -7.47 16.17 10.42
C LEU A 195 -7.38 17.67 10.15
N LEU A 196 -6.19 18.28 10.29
CA LEU A 196 -5.99 19.70 9.97
C LEU A 196 -6.16 20.00 8.48
N THR A 197 -5.98 18.98 7.63
CA THR A 197 -6.11 19.08 6.18
C THR A 197 -7.51 18.73 5.68
N LYS A 198 -8.46 18.41 6.57
CA LYS A 198 -9.83 18.05 6.19
C LYS A 198 -10.58 19.19 5.51
N SER A 199 -10.26 20.44 5.87
CA SER A 199 -10.79 21.63 5.23
C SER A 199 -9.67 22.65 4.97
N GLY A 200 -9.78 23.41 3.87
CA GLY A 200 -8.82 24.47 3.58
C GLY A 200 -8.78 25.55 4.66
N GLY A 201 -9.91 25.83 5.33
CA GLY A 201 -9.97 26.81 6.41
C GLY A 201 -9.18 26.40 7.66
N GLU A 202 -9.27 25.13 8.07
CA GLU A 202 -8.45 24.60 9.16
C GLU A 202 -6.97 24.54 8.77
N ALA A 203 -6.66 24.12 7.54
CA ALA A 203 -5.29 24.02 7.06
C ALA A 203 -4.59 25.38 7.05
N ILE A 204 -5.27 26.45 6.60
CA ILE A 204 -4.75 27.81 6.64
C ILE A 204 -4.55 28.27 8.09
N ARG A 205 -5.53 28.01 8.96
CA ARG A 205 -5.47 28.43 10.37
C ARG A 205 -4.29 27.78 11.11
N TYR A 206 -3.94 26.54 10.75
CA TYR A 206 -2.88 25.76 11.39
C TYR A 206 -1.68 25.54 10.46
N HIS A 207 -1.41 26.52 9.57
CA HIS A 207 -0.30 26.46 8.62
C HIS A 207 1.04 26.15 9.30
N ASP A 208 1.39 26.86 10.37
CA ASP A 208 2.67 26.65 11.09
C ASP A 208 2.77 25.22 11.66
N THR A 209 1.65 24.64 12.09
CA THR A 209 1.59 23.25 12.56
C THR A 209 1.79 22.25 11.41
N ILE A 210 1.25 22.54 10.23
CA ILE A 210 1.48 21.75 9.01
C ILE A 210 2.96 21.81 8.60
N VAL A 211 3.57 23.01 8.61
CA VAL A 211 5.00 23.17 8.32
C VAL A 211 5.85 22.36 9.29
N ALA A 212 5.64 22.50 10.61
CA ALA A 212 6.38 21.73 11.60
C ALA A 212 6.21 20.20 11.42
N ALA A 213 5.02 19.74 11.05
CA ALA A 213 4.76 18.32 10.80
C ALA A 213 5.43 17.80 9.50
N SER A 214 5.62 18.65 8.49
CA SER A 214 6.37 18.32 7.27
C SER A 214 7.85 18.04 7.56
N GLU A 215 8.39 18.62 8.63
CA GLU A 215 9.78 18.45 9.07
C GLU A 215 9.95 17.33 10.12
N SER A 216 8.87 16.60 10.47
CA SER A 216 8.91 15.55 11.48
C SER A 216 9.97 14.50 11.14
N GLU A 217 10.71 14.01 12.15
CA GLU A 217 11.70 12.94 11.95
C GLU A 217 11.06 11.61 11.52
N HIS A 218 9.77 11.42 11.79
CA HIS A 218 9.03 10.21 11.51
C HIS A 218 8.37 10.24 10.12
N ALA A 219 8.84 9.40 9.19
CA ALA A 219 8.29 9.30 7.83
C ALA A 219 6.78 9.02 7.80
N VAL A 220 6.27 8.24 8.75
CA VAL A 220 4.84 7.97 8.95
C VAL A 220 4.00 9.24 9.14
N VAL A 221 4.53 10.22 9.87
CA VAL A 221 3.85 11.48 10.17
C VAL A 221 3.79 12.34 8.92
N ARG A 222 4.95 12.45 8.25
CA ARG A 222 5.14 13.11 6.97
C ARG A 222 4.21 12.53 5.89
N GLU A 223 4.10 11.21 5.80
CA GLU A 223 3.20 10.54 4.86
C GLU A 223 1.72 10.84 5.16
N GLY A 224 1.32 10.76 6.44
CA GLY A 224 -0.05 11.05 6.85
C GLY A 224 -0.49 12.49 6.50
N LEU A 225 0.39 13.45 6.74
CA LEU A 225 0.18 14.84 6.34
C LEU A 225 0.12 14.99 4.82
N ALA A 226 1.08 14.45 4.08
CA ALA A 226 1.11 14.54 2.61
C ALA A 226 -0.13 13.92 1.96
N ALA A 227 -0.62 12.80 2.51
CA ALA A 227 -1.86 12.17 2.07
C ALA A 227 -3.09 13.06 2.33
N GLY A 228 -3.11 13.80 3.42
CA GLY A 228 -4.16 14.77 3.75
C GLY A 228 -4.17 15.99 2.83
N LEU A 229 -2.98 16.52 2.51
CA LEU A 229 -2.82 17.70 1.65
C LEU A 229 -3.30 17.46 0.22
N ARG A 230 -3.36 16.22 -0.27
CA ARG A 230 -3.72 15.88 -1.65
C ARG A 230 -4.97 16.62 -2.16
N GLU A 231 -6.02 16.72 -1.37
CA GLU A 231 -7.33 17.24 -1.81
C GLU A 231 -7.51 18.74 -1.53
N ILE A 232 -6.53 19.40 -0.89
CA ILE A 232 -6.62 20.82 -0.52
C ILE A 232 -5.48 21.64 -1.10
N PHE A 233 -5.75 22.90 -1.39
CA PHE A 233 -4.73 23.88 -1.77
C PHE A 233 -5.07 25.23 -1.17
N TYR A 234 -4.05 25.97 -0.74
CA TYR A 234 -4.17 27.34 -0.28
C TYR A 234 -2.88 28.12 -0.54
N ASP A 235 -2.97 29.45 -0.55
CA ASP A 235 -1.84 30.31 -0.87
C ASP A 235 -0.67 30.11 0.11
N GLY A 236 0.52 29.85 -0.42
CA GLY A 236 1.74 29.57 0.35
C GLY A 236 1.99 28.10 0.66
N LEU A 237 1.00 27.20 0.45
CA LEU A 237 1.22 25.76 0.58
C LEU A 237 2.21 25.24 -0.48
N ASP A 238 2.25 25.86 -1.65
CA ASP A 238 3.12 25.46 -2.74
C ASP A 238 4.61 25.59 -2.41
N THR A 239 5.00 26.69 -1.77
CA THR A 239 6.38 26.86 -1.25
C THR A 239 6.74 25.73 -0.29
N VAL A 240 5.87 25.42 0.68
CA VAL A 240 6.11 24.36 1.67
C VAL A 240 6.28 23.00 1.00
N VAL A 241 5.39 22.67 0.06
CA VAL A 241 5.41 21.36 -0.62
C VAL A 241 6.59 21.23 -1.57
N LEU A 242 7.01 22.32 -2.25
CA LEU A 242 8.20 22.33 -3.09
C LEU A 242 9.47 22.14 -2.27
N ASP A 243 9.64 22.92 -1.20
CA ASP A 243 10.81 22.82 -0.32
C ASP A 243 10.87 21.43 0.34
N TRP A 244 9.72 20.92 0.80
CA TRP A 244 9.63 19.57 1.36
C TRP A 244 10.00 18.49 0.34
N LEU A 245 9.56 18.59 -0.92
CA LEU A 245 9.92 17.61 -1.94
C LEU A 245 11.44 17.55 -2.19
N VAL A 246 12.15 18.68 -2.07
CA VAL A 246 13.61 18.72 -2.28
C VAL A 246 14.34 17.89 -1.20
N ASP A 247 13.93 18.05 0.05
CA ASP A 247 14.61 17.40 1.19
C ASP A 247 14.09 16.00 1.52
N GLU A 248 12.91 15.62 1.01
CA GLU A 248 12.29 14.35 1.33
C GLU A 248 13.04 13.15 0.73
N ARG A 249 13.36 12.19 1.60
CA ARG A 249 14.10 10.96 1.26
C ARG A 249 13.22 9.74 1.20
N ASP A 250 12.07 9.76 1.89
CA ASP A 250 11.15 8.64 1.89
C ASP A 250 10.34 8.60 0.58
N PRO A 251 10.44 7.53 -0.22
CA PRO A 251 9.78 7.46 -1.52
C PRO A 251 8.26 7.52 -1.42
N PHE A 252 7.64 7.02 -0.34
CA PHE A 252 6.19 7.06 -0.20
C PHE A 252 5.69 8.47 0.09
N VAL A 253 6.42 9.22 0.92
CA VAL A 253 6.13 10.64 1.13
C VAL A 253 6.31 11.42 -0.16
N ARG A 254 7.44 11.24 -0.88
CA ARG A 254 7.68 11.89 -2.17
C ARG A 254 6.55 11.62 -3.16
N ASP A 255 6.12 10.37 -3.28
CA ASP A 255 5.02 10.00 -4.16
C ASP A 255 3.74 10.74 -3.80
N ARG A 256 3.42 10.89 -2.50
CA ARG A 256 2.23 11.64 -2.04
C ARG A 256 2.34 13.13 -2.33
N LEU A 257 3.52 13.72 -2.16
CA LEU A 257 3.76 15.13 -2.51
C LEU A 257 3.58 15.35 -4.01
N LEU A 258 4.14 14.48 -4.85
CA LEU A 258 3.96 14.54 -6.31
C LEU A 258 2.48 14.36 -6.72
N GLU A 259 1.74 13.54 -5.99
CA GLU A 259 0.30 13.36 -6.17
C GLU A 259 -0.49 14.65 -5.89
N HIS A 260 -0.16 15.34 -4.79
CA HIS A 260 -0.69 16.66 -4.48
C HIS A 260 -0.33 17.66 -5.57
N MET A 261 0.95 17.71 -5.98
CA MET A 261 1.40 18.60 -7.04
C MET A 261 0.66 18.37 -8.35
N ALA A 262 0.44 17.10 -8.71
CA ALA A 262 -0.32 16.72 -9.90
C ALA A 262 -1.78 17.16 -9.81
N ALA A 263 -2.44 16.98 -8.66
CA ALA A 263 -3.82 17.41 -8.43
C ALA A 263 -3.99 18.94 -8.51
N HIS A 264 -2.95 19.70 -8.15
CA HIS A 264 -3.01 21.17 -8.05
C HIS A 264 -2.09 21.90 -9.04
N VAL A 265 -1.71 21.26 -10.15
CA VAL A 265 -0.79 21.86 -11.14
C VAL A 265 -1.30 23.18 -11.72
N GLY A 266 -2.63 23.36 -11.80
CA GLY A 266 -3.24 24.62 -12.25
C GLY A 266 -3.17 25.76 -11.22
N LYS A 267 -2.71 25.48 -10.00
CA LYS A 267 -2.64 26.44 -8.89
C LYS A 267 -1.22 26.95 -8.63
N SER A 268 -0.19 26.15 -8.90
CA SER A 268 1.20 26.58 -8.77
C SER A 268 2.02 26.21 -10.01
N VAL A 269 2.73 27.19 -10.56
CA VAL A 269 3.59 27.00 -11.73
C VAL A 269 4.75 26.03 -11.42
N GLY A 270 5.25 26.04 -10.18
CA GLY A 270 6.37 25.19 -9.76
C GLY A 270 6.05 23.70 -9.78
N TYR A 271 4.79 23.32 -9.55
CA TYR A 271 4.37 21.92 -9.51
C TYR A 271 4.50 21.20 -10.85
N ARG A 272 4.30 21.92 -11.96
CA ARG A 272 4.25 21.29 -13.30
C ARG A 272 5.55 20.59 -13.65
N GLU A 273 6.68 21.27 -13.48
CA GLU A 273 7.99 20.76 -13.88
C GLU A 273 8.42 19.57 -13.01
N GLU A 274 8.13 19.61 -11.71
CA GLU A 274 8.44 18.51 -10.79
C GLU A 274 7.66 17.24 -11.14
N VAL A 275 6.35 17.36 -11.41
CA VAL A 275 5.52 16.23 -11.81
C VAL A 275 5.97 15.64 -13.15
N LEU A 276 6.27 16.48 -14.14
CA LEU A 276 6.78 16.03 -15.43
C LEU A 276 8.13 15.32 -15.32
N THR A 277 9.03 15.85 -14.49
CA THR A 277 10.35 15.26 -14.23
C THR A 277 10.20 13.88 -13.58
N ALA A 278 9.38 13.77 -12.52
CA ALA A 278 9.10 12.50 -11.87
C ALA A 278 8.45 11.48 -12.82
N TYR A 279 7.49 11.92 -13.65
CA TYR A 279 6.82 11.04 -14.60
C TYR A 279 7.76 10.49 -15.67
N ARG A 280 8.63 11.34 -16.24
CA ARG A 280 9.66 10.94 -17.22
C ARG A 280 10.69 9.98 -16.64
N GLY A 281 11.12 10.23 -15.40
CA GLY A 281 12.09 9.39 -14.69
C GLY A 281 11.53 8.04 -14.23
N SER A 282 10.20 7.89 -14.21
CA SER A 282 9.54 6.65 -13.79
C SER A 282 9.41 5.64 -14.93
N ALA A 283 9.48 4.35 -14.61
CA ALA A 283 9.26 3.28 -15.58
C ALA A 283 7.83 3.34 -16.20
N PRO A 284 7.66 2.94 -17.48
CA PRO A 284 6.35 2.81 -18.10
C PRO A 284 5.41 1.93 -17.28
N ARG A 285 4.14 2.32 -17.18
CA ARG A 285 3.10 1.62 -16.38
C ARG A 285 3.46 1.40 -14.90
N SER A 286 4.40 2.17 -14.35
CA SER A 286 4.69 2.12 -12.92
C SER A 286 3.50 2.61 -12.10
N PHE A 287 3.48 2.22 -10.82
CA PHE A 287 2.46 2.66 -9.87
C PHE A 287 2.44 4.19 -9.74
N LEU A 288 3.61 4.82 -9.71
CA LEU A 288 3.73 6.28 -9.67
C LEU A 288 3.11 6.94 -10.91
N ARG A 289 3.42 6.47 -12.13
CA ARG A 289 2.80 7.02 -13.35
C ARG A 289 1.27 6.93 -13.29
N THR A 290 0.75 5.77 -12.89
CA THR A 290 -0.70 5.53 -12.74
C THR A 290 -1.33 6.51 -11.73
N ARG A 291 -0.64 6.78 -10.62
CA ARG A 291 -1.10 7.72 -9.59
C ARG A 291 -1.13 9.16 -10.09
N LEU A 292 -0.07 9.60 -10.75
CA LEU A 292 0.02 10.95 -11.32
C LEU A 292 -1.04 11.19 -12.41
N GLU A 293 -1.27 10.20 -13.27
CA GLU A 293 -2.35 10.23 -14.26
C GLU A 293 -3.74 10.30 -13.61
N ALA A 294 -3.96 9.52 -12.55
CA ALA A 294 -5.23 9.51 -11.83
C ALA A 294 -5.49 10.83 -11.09
N ALA A 295 -4.47 11.40 -10.44
CA ALA A 295 -4.55 12.68 -9.73
C ALA A 295 -4.86 13.85 -10.67
N ASN A 296 -4.53 13.71 -11.95
CA ASN A 296 -4.55 14.80 -12.91
C ASN A 296 -5.50 14.55 -14.08
N ARG A 297 -6.47 13.63 -13.94
CA ARG A 297 -7.32 13.13 -15.04
C ARG A 297 -8.00 14.24 -15.86
N ASP A 298 -8.38 15.35 -15.23
CA ASP A 298 -9.18 16.41 -15.83
C ASP A 298 -8.39 17.70 -16.14
N SER A 299 -7.05 17.67 -16.10
CA SER A 299 -6.22 18.87 -16.33
C SER A 299 -5.43 18.83 -17.64
N GLU A 300 -4.94 19.99 -18.07
CA GLU A 300 -4.09 20.14 -19.25
C GLU A 300 -2.82 19.26 -19.20
N LEU A 301 -2.30 19.01 -17.99
CA LEU A 301 -1.12 18.18 -17.80
C LEU A 301 -1.40 16.71 -18.22
N ALA A 302 -2.67 16.24 -18.22
CA ALA A 302 -3.00 14.87 -18.63
C ALA A 302 -2.61 14.57 -20.08
N LEU A 303 -2.77 15.55 -20.98
CA LEU A 303 -2.37 15.42 -22.39
C LEU A 303 -0.86 15.31 -22.54
N GLU A 304 -0.10 16.01 -21.69
CA GLU A 304 1.36 15.95 -21.69
C GLU A 304 1.89 14.63 -21.13
N LEU A 305 1.33 14.15 -20.01
CA LEU A 305 1.66 12.82 -19.47
C LEU A 305 1.40 11.74 -20.52
N ARG A 306 0.23 11.80 -21.20
CA ARG A 306 -0.11 10.86 -22.26
C ARG A 306 0.79 10.96 -23.49
N ARG A 307 1.25 12.18 -23.83
CA ARG A 307 2.23 12.37 -24.90
C ARG A 307 3.58 11.71 -24.53
N ILE A 308 4.02 11.84 -23.29
CA ILE A 308 5.24 11.19 -22.78
C ILE A 308 5.08 9.66 -22.83
N GLU A 309 3.93 9.12 -22.41
CA GLU A 309 3.66 7.68 -22.47
C GLU A 309 3.74 7.17 -23.92
N LEU A 310 3.13 7.87 -24.88
CA LEU A 310 3.20 7.51 -26.31
C LEU A 310 4.61 7.59 -26.91
N GLN A 311 5.47 8.47 -26.37
CA GLN A 311 6.86 8.61 -26.83
C GLN A 311 7.80 7.58 -26.19
N THR A 312 7.46 7.08 -25.00
CA THR A 312 8.30 6.16 -24.22
C THR A 312 7.87 4.70 -24.32
N ALA A 313 6.60 4.43 -24.64
CA ALA A 313 6.16 3.11 -25.06
C ALA A 313 6.71 2.81 -26.46
N GLU A 314 7.27 1.61 -26.66
CA GLU A 314 7.64 1.15 -28.01
C GLU A 314 6.48 1.37 -29.00
N PRO A 315 6.77 1.74 -30.26
CA PRO A 315 5.78 2.27 -31.19
C PRO A 315 4.87 1.16 -31.72
N ASP A 316 3.95 0.68 -30.90
CA ASP A 316 2.89 -0.20 -31.36
C ASP A 316 1.64 0.64 -31.69
N LEU A 317 1.77 1.36 -32.81
CA LEU A 317 0.77 2.28 -33.37
C LEU A 317 -0.58 1.59 -33.71
N PHE A 318 -0.67 0.25 -33.57
CA PHE A 318 -1.85 -0.56 -33.89
C PHE A 318 -2.44 -1.35 -32.70
N ALA A 319 -1.82 -1.35 -31.53
CA ALA A 319 -2.40 -1.99 -30.34
C ALA A 319 -3.69 -1.29 -29.85
N SER A 320 -3.91 -0.03 -30.24
CA SER A 320 -5.12 0.74 -29.89
C SER A 320 -6.37 0.35 -30.68
N ILE A 321 -6.26 -0.47 -31.74
CA ILE A 321 -7.40 -0.83 -32.61
C ILE A 321 -7.91 -2.26 -32.38
N ALA A 322 -7.11 -3.16 -31.80
CA ALA A 322 -7.48 -4.58 -31.62
C ALA A 322 -7.31 -5.14 -30.20
N GLY A 323 -6.97 -4.30 -29.22
CA GLY A 323 -6.94 -4.70 -27.83
C GLY A 323 -8.26 -4.38 -27.16
N THR A 324 -9.07 -5.39 -26.84
CA THR A 324 -10.05 -5.29 -25.75
C THR A 324 -9.32 -4.65 -24.58
N VAL A 325 -9.70 -3.43 -24.22
CA VAL A 325 -9.22 -2.79 -22.98
C VAL A 325 -9.74 -3.69 -21.87
N MET A 326 -8.95 -4.68 -21.46
CA MET A 326 -9.09 -5.30 -20.15
C MET A 326 -8.67 -4.20 -19.18
N ASN A 327 -9.67 -3.40 -18.87
CA ASN A 327 -9.67 -2.44 -17.79
C ASN A 327 -9.62 -3.24 -16.48
N ASN A 328 -8.47 -3.84 -16.17
CA ASN A 328 -8.13 -4.25 -14.81
C ASN A 328 -7.57 -3.04 -14.05
N THR A 329 -8.14 -1.85 -14.29
CA THR A 329 -8.19 -0.84 -13.23
C THR A 329 -9.19 -1.36 -12.21
N MET A 330 -8.74 -2.31 -11.37
CA MET A 330 -9.30 -2.43 -10.04
C MET A 330 -8.87 -1.17 -9.29
N ASN A 331 -9.59 -0.08 -9.56
CA ASN A 331 -9.72 0.97 -8.57
C ASN A 331 -10.35 0.26 -7.37
N PHE A 332 -9.55 0.01 -6.33
CA PHE A 332 -10.02 -0.38 -5.02
C PHE A 332 -10.79 0.81 -4.40
N ASN A 333 -11.90 1.19 -5.04
CA ASN A 333 -12.86 2.18 -4.57
C ASN A 333 -14.05 1.50 -3.87
N ALA A 334 -14.02 0.17 -3.72
CA ALA A 334 -14.87 -0.54 -2.78
C ALA A 334 -14.09 -0.69 -1.47
N PRO A 335 -14.59 -0.18 -0.33
CA PRO A 335 -13.82 -0.14 0.90
C PRO A 335 -13.81 -1.50 1.59
N VAL A 336 -12.83 -2.36 1.30
CA VAL A 336 -12.29 -3.19 2.39
C VAL A 336 -11.33 -2.29 3.15
N ASN A 337 -11.92 -1.46 4.01
CA ASN A 337 -11.29 -0.30 4.65
C ASN A 337 -10.29 -0.65 5.76
N ALA A 338 -9.72 -1.84 5.72
CA ALA A 338 -8.50 -2.16 6.47
C ALA A 338 -7.25 -1.48 5.89
N GLY A 339 -7.35 -0.91 4.67
CA GLY A 339 -6.18 -0.45 3.90
C GLY A 339 -5.76 1.01 4.01
N GLY A 340 -6.51 1.86 4.71
CA GLY A 340 -6.06 3.23 4.98
C GLY A 340 -4.99 3.31 6.06
N ILE A 341 -4.99 2.37 7.01
CA ILE A 341 -4.47 2.63 8.36
C ILE A 341 -3.08 2.01 8.60
N SER A 342 -2.64 1.01 7.82
CA SER A 342 -1.28 0.45 7.99
C SER A 342 -0.21 1.14 7.15
N ASN A 343 -0.54 1.99 6.18
CA ASN A 343 0.51 2.75 5.46
C ASN A 343 1.31 3.65 6.42
N SER A 344 0.64 4.20 7.44
CA SER A 344 1.22 5.09 8.43
C SER A 344 1.74 4.36 9.69
N GLY A 345 2.54 3.30 9.55
CA GLY A 345 3.09 2.58 10.71
C GLY A 345 4.49 2.01 10.47
N THR A 346 5.40 2.18 11.44
CA THR A 346 6.74 1.59 11.45
C THR A 346 6.64 0.06 11.34
N GLY A 347 7.02 -0.47 10.18
CA GLY A 347 7.05 -1.90 9.89
C GLY A 347 6.31 -2.34 8.62
N ASN A 348 5.78 -1.42 7.81
CA ASN A 348 5.12 -1.75 6.55
C ASN A 348 6.04 -1.79 5.31
N SER A 349 7.29 -2.21 5.50
CA SER A 349 8.17 -2.68 4.41
C SER A 349 8.14 -4.21 4.30
N GLY A 350 7.00 -4.83 4.62
CA GLY A 350 6.70 -6.20 4.22
C GLY A 350 6.53 -6.23 2.70
N ASN A 351 7.67 -6.30 2.02
CA ASN A 351 7.86 -6.40 0.59
C ASN A 351 6.65 -7.03 -0.14
N VAL A 352 5.83 -6.20 -0.77
CA VAL A 352 5.11 -6.57 -2.01
C VAL A 352 6.15 -6.65 -3.16
N GLN A 353 7.33 -7.21 -2.88
CA GLN A 353 8.32 -7.63 -3.87
C GLN A 353 8.18 -9.11 -4.17
N ILE A 354 7.30 -9.90 -3.54
CA ILE A 354 7.28 -11.37 -3.77
C ILE A 354 7.01 -11.71 -5.25
N VAL A 355 6.09 -10.98 -5.91
CA VAL A 355 5.75 -11.23 -7.33
C VAL A 355 6.81 -10.68 -8.28
N VAL A 356 7.34 -9.49 -7.99
CA VAL A 356 8.38 -8.86 -8.83
C VAL A 356 9.72 -9.58 -8.65
N ALA A 357 10.07 -9.99 -7.43
CA ALA A 357 11.29 -10.73 -7.13
C ALA A 357 11.26 -12.15 -7.70
N ALA A 358 10.13 -12.88 -7.65
CA ALA A 358 10.05 -14.20 -8.25
C ALA A 358 10.22 -14.14 -9.78
N ALA A 359 9.54 -13.22 -10.45
CA ALA A 359 9.70 -12.99 -11.89
C ALA A 359 11.11 -12.48 -12.23
N ALA A 360 11.66 -11.57 -11.42
CA ALA A 360 13.02 -11.07 -11.61
C ALA A 360 14.08 -12.15 -11.35
N GLN A 361 13.85 -13.06 -10.41
CA GLN A 361 14.71 -14.21 -10.13
C GLN A 361 14.68 -15.20 -11.30
N GLU A 362 13.50 -15.53 -11.83
CA GLU A 362 13.37 -16.43 -12.98
C GLU A 362 14.08 -15.85 -14.21
N GLU A 363 13.85 -14.56 -14.50
CA GLU A 363 14.49 -13.88 -15.62
C GLU A 363 16.00 -13.72 -15.41
N ALA A 364 16.45 -13.40 -14.19
CA ALA A 364 17.88 -13.35 -13.86
C ALA A 364 18.54 -14.72 -14.04
N VAL A 365 17.95 -15.80 -13.53
CA VAL A 365 18.46 -17.17 -13.70
C VAL A 365 18.52 -17.56 -15.18
N ARG A 366 17.50 -17.18 -15.98
CA ARG A 366 17.48 -17.42 -17.42
C ARG A 366 18.63 -16.71 -18.14
N LEU A 367 18.86 -15.43 -17.84
CA LEU A 367 19.95 -14.63 -18.42
C LEU A 367 21.32 -15.13 -17.97
N LEU A 368 21.48 -15.43 -16.68
CA LEU A 368 22.72 -15.99 -16.13
C LEU A 368 23.02 -17.37 -16.72
N GLY A 369 22.02 -18.21 -16.97
CA GLY A 369 22.18 -19.50 -17.63
C GLY A 369 22.66 -19.38 -19.07
N ALA A 370 22.08 -18.45 -19.84
CA ALA A 370 22.54 -18.15 -21.20
C ALA A 370 23.98 -17.61 -21.21
N LEU A 371 24.31 -16.74 -20.24
CA LEU A 371 25.65 -16.18 -20.08
C LEU A 371 26.67 -17.27 -19.71
N LEU A 372 26.33 -18.16 -18.77
CA LEU A 372 27.17 -19.28 -18.37
C LEU A 372 27.44 -20.20 -19.54
N GLN A 373 26.41 -20.61 -20.30
CA GLN A 373 26.57 -21.47 -21.47
C GLN A 373 27.53 -20.85 -22.50
N LYS A 374 27.48 -19.52 -22.69
CA LYS A 374 28.38 -18.81 -23.59
C LYS A 374 29.82 -18.75 -23.07
N ILE A 375 30.01 -18.52 -21.77
CA ILE A 375 31.31 -18.58 -21.09
C ILE A 375 31.92 -19.98 -21.22
N GLU A 376 31.12 -21.03 -21.04
CA GLU A 376 31.58 -22.41 -21.12
C GLU A 376 31.94 -22.87 -22.55
N ALA A 377 31.33 -22.25 -23.55
CA ALA A 377 31.67 -22.45 -24.97
C ALA A 377 32.88 -21.63 -25.44
N GLY A 378 33.32 -20.63 -24.65
CA GLY A 378 34.47 -19.78 -24.95
C GLY A 378 35.81 -20.47 -24.69
N THR A 379 36.82 -20.19 -25.51
CA THR A 379 38.16 -20.75 -25.38
C THR A 379 39.04 -19.94 -24.43
N GLY A 380 38.96 -20.24 -23.13
CA GLY A 380 40.12 -20.24 -22.23
C GLY A 380 40.78 -18.90 -21.83
N SER A 381 40.17 -17.73 -22.02
CA SER A 381 40.70 -16.51 -21.39
C SER A 381 40.55 -16.58 -19.86
N SER A 382 41.57 -16.18 -19.12
CA SER A 382 41.56 -16.17 -17.64
C SER A 382 40.44 -15.30 -17.07
N GLU A 383 40.01 -14.29 -17.83
CA GLU A 383 38.94 -13.35 -17.49
C GLU A 383 37.55 -13.99 -17.57
N LEU A 384 37.32 -14.89 -18.55
CA LEU A 384 36.10 -15.70 -18.64
C LEU A 384 36.05 -16.79 -17.55
N ALA A 385 37.21 -17.33 -17.14
CA ALA A 385 37.29 -18.29 -16.05
C ALA A 385 36.83 -17.67 -14.71
N ALA A 386 37.22 -16.43 -14.42
CA ALA A 386 36.73 -15.68 -13.26
C ALA A 386 35.23 -15.40 -13.34
N GLY A 387 34.69 -15.14 -14.53
CA GLY A 387 33.26 -14.95 -14.77
C GLY A 387 32.41 -16.18 -14.50
N ARG A 388 32.92 -17.38 -14.82
CA ARG A 388 32.22 -18.66 -14.64
C ARG A 388 31.76 -18.86 -13.20
N ASP A 389 32.65 -18.63 -12.24
CA ASP A 389 32.36 -18.86 -10.81
C ASP A 389 31.38 -17.83 -10.27
N VAL A 390 31.51 -16.57 -10.68
CA VAL A 390 30.62 -15.47 -10.27
C VAL A 390 29.20 -15.68 -10.82
N VAL A 391 29.07 -16.10 -12.08
CA VAL A 391 27.77 -16.40 -12.71
C VAL A 391 27.13 -17.63 -12.10
N ARG A 392 27.89 -18.71 -11.85
CA ARG A 392 27.38 -19.93 -11.20
C ARG A 392 26.85 -19.66 -9.79
N ALA A 393 27.59 -18.90 -8.99
CA ALA A 393 27.15 -18.52 -7.65
C ALA A 393 25.86 -17.68 -7.67
N ALA A 394 25.70 -16.79 -8.67
CA ALA A 394 24.49 -16.01 -8.85
C ALA A 394 23.29 -16.84 -9.35
N MET A 395 23.51 -17.92 -10.11
CA MET A 395 22.44 -18.85 -10.51
C MET A 395 21.92 -19.69 -9.35
N GLU A 396 22.80 -20.16 -8.47
CA GLU A 396 22.41 -20.95 -7.29
C GLU A 396 21.59 -20.13 -6.30
N LYS A 397 21.93 -18.85 -6.14
CA LYS A 397 21.23 -17.90 -5.26
C LYS A 397 21.15 -16.52 -5.91
N PRO A 398 20.10 -16.24 -6.71
CA PRO A 398 19.91 -14.96 -7.41
C PRO A 398 19.47 -13.86 -6.44
N THR A 399 20.40 -13.42 -5.60
CA THR A 399 20.26 -12.28 -4.69
C THR A 399 20.80 -11.02 -5.36
N LYS A 400 20.35 -9.85 -4.90
CA LYS A 400 20.83 -8.55 -5.38
C LYS A 400 22.36 -8.48 -5.41
N GLY A 401 23.01 -8.79 -4.28
CA GLY A 401 24.47 -8.77 -4.18
C GLY A 401 25.18 -9.79 -5.07
N ALA A 402 24.56 -10.94 -5.37
CA ALA A 402 25.14 -11.92 -6.28
C ALA A 402 25.06 -11.45 -7.74
N VAL A 403 23.94 -10.85 -8.15
CA VAL A 403 23.76 -10.31 -9.50
C VAL A 403 24.57 -9.03 -9.72
N GLU A 404 24.69 -8.15 -8.73
CA GLU A 404 25.57 -6.97 -8.79
C GLU A 404 27.03 -7.34 -9.00
N ARG A 405 27.50 -8.47 -8.46
CA ARG A 405 28.85 -8.99 -8.74
C ARG A 405 29.01 -9.42 -10.20
N VAL A 406 28.00 -10.03 -10.80
CA VAL A 406 28.00 -10.38 -12.23
C VAL A 406 28.01 -9.11 -13.09
N VAL A 407 27.19 -8.11 -12.73
CA VAL A 407 27.16 -6.79 -13.41
C VAL A 407 28.51 -6.10 -13.31
N GLY A 408 29.14 -6.09 -12.13
CA GLY A 408 30.47 -5.52 -11.93
C GLY A 408 31.55 -6.21 -12.76
N TRP A 409 31.49 -7.54 -12.86
CA TRP A 409 32.37 -8.32 -13.73
C TRP A 409 32.13 -8.00 -15.22
N LEU A 410 30.88 -7.97 -15.69
CA LEU A 410 30.53 -7.60 -17.07
C LEU A 410 31.02 -6.19 -17.42
N LYS A 411 30.91 -5.24 -16.49
CA LYS A 411 31.43 -3.88 -16.65
C LYS A 411 32.94 -3.88 -16.82
N ALA A 412 33.68 -4.53 -15.91
CA ALA A 412 35.14 -4.62 -15.99
C ALA A 412 35.60 -5.30 -17.29
N LEU A 413 34.85 -6.30 -17.75
CA LEU A 413 35.12 -7.03 -18.98
C LEU A 413 34.84 -6.18 -20.24
N SER A 414 33.82 -5.32 -20.22
CA SER A 414 33.55 -4.35 -21.29
C SER A 414 34.68 -3.32 -21.47
N GLU A 415 35.42 -3.03 -20.39
CA GLU A 415 36.60 -2.15 -20.41
C GLU A 415 37.87 -2.90 -20.90
N GLY A 416 37.87 -4.25 -20.87
CA GLY A 416 39.02 -5.13 -21.18
C GLY A 416 39.17 -5.61 -22.63
N GLY A 417 38.28 -5.23 -23.55
CA GLY A 417 38.45 -5.37 -25.01
C GLY A 417 38.34 -6.79 -25.61
N GLN A 418 39.20 -7.73 -25.23
CA GLN A 418 39.28 -9.04 -25.91
C GLN A 418 38.21 -10.04 -25.42
N ALA A 419 37.98 -10.14 -24.12
CA ALA A 419 36.94 -11.01 -23.56
C ALA A 419 35.50 -10.48 -23.82
N ALA A 420 35.33 -9.16 -23.96
CA ALA A 420 34.05 -8.57 -24.37
C ALA A 420 33.61 -9.00 -25.78
N ALA A 421 34.58 -9.14 -26.70
CA ALA A 421 34.30 -9.60 -28.06
C ALA A 421 33.77 -11.05 -28.10
N GLU A 422 34.20 -11.91 -27.17
CA GLU A 422 33.81 -13.33 -27.09
C GLU A 422 32.37 -13.51 -26.57
N LEU A 423 31.92 -12.64 -25.66
CA LEU A 423 30.52 -12.61 -25.19
C LEU A 423 29.58 -11.94 -26.19
N GLY A 424 30.09 -11.03 -27.02
CA GLY A 424 29.34 -10.36 -28.07
C GLY A 424 28.12 -9.59 -27.54
N THR A 425 27.05 -9.55 -28.33
CA THR A 425 25.81 -8.83 -27.97
C THR A 425 25.11 -9.39 -26.74
N LEU A 426 25.35 -10.67 -26.40
CA LEU A 426 24.78 -11.30 -25.20
C LEU A 426 25.35 -10.68 -23.92
N GLY A 427 26.63 -10.32 -23.90
CA GLY A 427 27.26 -9.67 -22.74
C GLY A 427 26.65 -8.31 -22.43
N VAL A 428 26.39 -7.51 -23.48
CA VAL A 428 25.75 -6.19 -23.36
C VAL A 428 24.29 -6.32 -22.91
N GLN A 429 23.53 -7.23 -23.54
CA GLN A 429 22.14 -7.47 -23.15
C GLN A 429 22.00 -8.00 -21.72
N ALA A 430 22.91 -8.89 -21.30
CA ALA A 430 22.95 -9.38 -19.93
C ALA A 430 23.30 -8.26 -18.95
N TYR A 431 24.24 -7.39 -19.28
CA TYR A 431 24.61 -6.24 -18.44
C TYR A 431 23.41 -5.30 -18.21
N GLU A 432 22.79 -4.82 -19.28
CA GLU A 432 21.65 -3.88 -19.21
C GLU A 432 20.49 -4.48 -18.41
N LYS A 433 20.09 -5.71 -18.73
CA LYS A 433 18.95 -6.35 -18.06
C LYS A 433 19.24 -6.72 -16.62
N LEU A 434 20.46 -7.18 -16.29
CA LEU A 434 20.80 -7.56 -14.91
C LEU A 434 20.93 -6.33 -14.00
N VAL A 435 21.32 -5.16 -14.52
CA VAL A 435 21.29 -3.89 -13.77
C VAL A 435 19.86 -3.57 -13.33
N ASP A 436 18.91 -3.64 -14.26
CA ASP A 436 17.50 -3.36 -13.97
C ASP A 436 16.90 -4.40 -13.00
N LEU A 437 17.20 -5.68 -13.21
CA LEU A 437 16.70 -6.78 -12.38
C LEU A 437 17.27 -6.76 -10.97
N ALA A 438 18.53 -6.34 -10.76
CA ALA A 438 19.18 -6.33 -9.45
C ALA A 438 18.41 -5.50 -8.41
N SER A 439 17.76 -4.42 -8.83
CA SER A 439 16.92 -3.58 -7.95
C SER A 439 15.69 -4.30 -7.39
N ASN A 440 15.27 -5.38 -8.05
CA ASN A 440 14.07 -6.16 -7.74
C ASN A 440 14.37 -7.53 -7.11
N LEU A 441 15.64 -7.90 -6.96
CA LEU A 441 16.06 -9.15 -6.32
C LEU A 441 16.16 -9.01 -4.81
N PRO A 442 15.96 -10.10 -4.04
CA PRO A 442 16.10 -10.04 -2.59
C PRO A 442 17.55 -9.74 -2.20
N SER A 443 17.72 -8.89 -1.19
CA SER A 443 19.00 -8.69 -0.52
C SER A 443 19.47 -9.99 0.13
N SER A 444 20.78 -10.24 0.13
CA SER A 444 21.34 -11.34 0.92
C SER A 444 21.06 -11.09 2.40
N ILE A 445 20.45 -12.08 3.08
CA ILE A 445 20.35 -12.12 4.55
C ILE A 445 21.76 -12.22 5.14
#